data_AF-A0A9J7BY17-F1
#
_entry.id   AF-A0A9J7BY17-F1
#
_cell.length_a   1.000
_cell.length_b   1.000
_cell.length_c   1.000
_cell.angle_alpha   90.00
_cell.angle_beta   90.00
_cell.angle_gamma   90.00
#
_symmetry.space_group_name_H-M   'P 1'
#
loop_
_entity.id
_entity.type
_entity.pdbx_description
1 polymer ?
#
loop_
_entity_poly.entity_id
_entity_poly.type
_entity_poly.pdbx_seq_one_letter_code
_entity_poly.pdbx_strand_id
1 'polypeptide(L)'
;MSDTSSRNPTGAPQFLANALLRSVGGTTAQLRVAATDTDDAQCEVGLVATTFSDVVLSPVIMRKLRPAWQECDQPKWELMVSASSVQEQVSAFELESAQALFGITLTVTVAGQDYLIESIGTSEAFGQVYVYRLLLREARQQAV
;
A
#
# COMPACT_ATOMS: atom_id res chain seq x y z
N MET A 1 36.26 9.88 -27.28
CA MET A 1 35.51 10.53 -26.18
C MET A 1 34.33 9.63 -25.86
N SER A 2 34.36 8.95 -24.71
CA SER A 2 33.23 8.14 -24.26
C SER A 2 32.20 9.08 -23.67
N ASP A 3 30.99 9.04 -24.23
CA ASP A 3 29.82 9.74 -23.70
C ASP A 3 29.48 9.19 -22.31
N THR A 4 29.75 9.98 -21.26
CA THR A 4 29.41 9.68 -19.87
C THR A 4 28.09 10.33 -19.45
N SER A 5 27.25 10.76 -20.40
CA SER A 5 25.93 11.26 -20.07
C SER A 5 25.17 10.18 -19.30
N SER A 6 24.73 10.49 -18.08
CA SER A 6 23.94 9.59 -17.27
C SER A 6 22.64 9.33 -18.02
N ARG A 7 22.56 8.21 -18.74
CA ARG A 7 21.27 7.65 -19.12
C ARG A 7 20.60 7.35 -17.79
N ASN A 8 19.59 8.13 -17.42
CA ASN A 8 18.74 7.81 -16.29
C ASN A 8 17.73 6.80 -16.82
N PRO A 9 17.94 5.48 -16.65
CA PRO A 9 16.92 4.50 -17.01
C PRO A 9 15.68 4.78 -16.17
N THR A 10 14.65 5.34 -16.80
CA THR A 10 13.33 5.53 -16.23
C THR A 10 12.90 4.21 -15.57
N GLY A 11 12.74 4.19 -14.24
CA GLY A 11 12.35 2.99 -13.49
C GLY A 11 13.48 2.22 -12.77
N ALA A 12 14.77 2.55 -12.94
CA ALA A 12 15.84 1.89 -12.16
C ALA A 12 15.64 1.97 -10.63
N PRO A 13 15.17 3.08 -10.05
CA PRO A 13 14.85 3.12 -8.62
C PRO A 13 13.81 2.08 -8.21
N GLN A 14 12.77 1.87 -9.04
CA GLN A 14 11.71 0.89 -8.78
C GLN A 14 12.24 -0.55 -8.92
N PHE A 15 13.05 -0.84 -9.94
CA PHE A 15 13.67 -2.17 -10.10
C PHE A 15 14.59 -2.52 -8.92
N LEU A 16 15.43 -1.58 -8.50
CA LEU A 16 16.32 -1.77 -7.35
C LEU A 16 15.51 -1.94 -6.06
N ALA A 17 14.50 -1.10 -5.83
CA ALA A 17 13.61 -1.25 -4.68
C ALA A 17 12.92 -2.62 -4.66
N ASN A 18 12.40 -3.09 -5.79
CA ASN A 18 11.81 -4.42 -5.91
C ASN A 18 12.78 -5.54 -5.56
N ALA A 19 14.00 -5.48 -6.11
CA ALA A 19 15.03 -6.46 -5.84
C ALA A 19 15.43 -6.47 -4.36
N LEU A 20 15.58 -5.29 -3.75
CA LEU A 20 15.89 -5.14 -2.34
C LEU A 20 14.76 -5.63 -1.43
N LEU A 21 13.51 -5.27 -1.74
CA LEU A 21 12.36 -5.74 -0.97
C LEU A 21 12.28 -7.27 -1.01
N ARG A 22 12.50 -7.90 -2.17
CA ARG A 22 12.53 -9.36 -2.29
C ARG A 22 13.72 -9.99 -1.56
N SER A 23 14.91 -9.37 -1.61
CA SER A 23 16.12 -9.96 -1.01
C SER A 23 16.10 -9.98 0.51
N VAL A 24 15.43 -9.01 1.15
CA VAL A 24 15.31 -8.95 2.62
C VAL A 24 14.08 -9.70 3.16
N GLY A 25 13.45 -10.56 2.35
CA GLY A 25 12.31 -11.39 2.78
C GLY A 25 10.94 -10.77 2.51
N GLY A 26 10.81 -9.99 1.44
CA GLY A 26 9.54 -9.42 1.02
C GLY A 26 8.46 -10.48 0.82
N THR A 27 7.26 -10.18 1.31
CA THR A 27 6.09 -11.06 1.30
C THR A 27 4.97 -10.46 0.44
N THR A 28 3.73 -10.87 0.69
CA THR A 28 2.49 -10.37 0.10
C THR A 28 1.63 -9.68 1.15
N ALA A 29 0.98 -8.57 0.78
CA ALA A 29 -0.14 -7.99 1.52
C ALA A 29 -1.40 -8.10 0.67
N GLN A 30 -2.55 -8.29 1.32
CA GLN A 30 -3.85 -8.26 0.68
C GLN A 30 -4.61 -7.02 1.16
N LEU A 31 -5.10 -6.21 0.23
CA LEU A 31 -5.89 -5.02 0.52
C LEU A 31 -7.33 -5.33 0.17
N ARG A 32 -8.22 -5.24 1.14
CA ARG A 32 -9.65 -5.29 0.86
C ARG A 32 -10.10 -3.89 0.46
N VAL A 33 -10.52 -3.73 -0.78
CA VAL A 33 -10.96 -2.45 -1.34
C VAL A 33 -12.48 -2.47 -1.57
N ALA A 34 -13.13 -1.34 -1.34
CA ALA A 34 -14.50 -1.12 -1.81
C ALA A 34 -14.50 -1.03 -3.35
N ALA A 35 -15.54 -1.54 -4.00
CA ALA A 35 -15.70 -1.38 -5.44
C ALA A 35 -15.81 0.11 -5.81
N THR A 36 -15.25 0.47 -6.96
CA THR A 36 -15.24 1.85 -7.47
C THR A 36 -16.58 2.28 -8.11
N ASP A 37 -17.44 1.33 -8.46
CA ASP A 37 -18.78 1.56 -9.02
C ASP A 37 -19.84 1.96 -7.97
N THR A 38 -19.44 2.30 -6.75
CA THR A 38 -20.37 2.71 -5.67
C THR A 38 -20.90 4.13 -5.79
N ASP A 39 -20.70 4.83 -6.92
CA ASP A 39 -21.27 6.17 -7.18
C ASP A 39 -22.81 6.16 -7.31
N ASP A 40 -23.43 4.98 -7.25
CA ASP A 40 -24.87 4.87 -7.09
C ASP A 40 -25.23 5.19 -5.63
N ALA A 41 -25.87 6.34 -5.40
CA ALA A 41 -26.34 6.82 -4.09
C ALA A 41 -27.13 5.76 -3.28
N GLN A 42 -27.62 4.72 -3.95
CA GLN A 42 -28.25 3.55 -3.35
C GLN A 42 -27.30 2.71 -2.47
N CYS A 43 -26.01 2.65 -2.79
CA CYS A 43 -25.00 1.95 -2.00
C CYS A 43 -24.75 2.66 -0.65
N GLU A 44 -24.71 4.00 -0.65
CA GLU A 44 -24.45 4.79 0.57
C GLU A 44 -25.56 4.68 1.61
N VAL A 45 -26.81 4.52 1.15
CA VAL A 45 -27.98 4.32 2.03
C VAL A 45 -28.25 2.84 2.35
N GLY A 46 -27.37 1.93 1.91
CA GLY A 46 -27.49 0.49 2.14
C GLY A 46 -28.66 -0.18 1.40
N LEU A 47 -29.17 0.46 0.34
CA LEU A 47 -30.22 -0.10 -0.51
C LEU A 47 -29.66 -1.19 -1.44
N VAL A 48 -28.39 -1.06 -1.84
CA VAL A 48 -27.63 -2.06 -2.59
C VAL A 48 -26.40 -2.45 -1.78
N ALA A 49 -26.05 -3.74 -1.78
CA ALA A 49 -24.90 -4.25 -1.03
C ALA A 49 -23.59 -3.71 -1.61
N THR A 50 -22.76 -3.10 -0.76
CA THR A 50 -21.38 -2.72 -1.12
C THR A 50 -20.58 -3.97 -1.46
N THR A 51 -20.00 -3.99 -2.66
CA THR A 51 -19.11 -5.07 -3.08
C THR A 51 -17.68 -4.75 -2.70
N PHE A 52 -16.91 -5.79 -2.38
CA PHE A 52 -15.51 -5.69 -1.99
C PHE A 52 -14.66 -6.55 -2.92
N SER A 53 -13.46 -6.08 -3.21
CA SER A 53 -12.45 -6.83 -3.96
C SER A 53 -11.18 -6.95 -3.13
N ASP A 54 -10.44 -8.04 -3.32
CA ASP A 54 -9.17 -8.25 -2.65
C ASP A 54 -8.01 -8.03 -3.64
N VAL A 55 -7.12 -7.09 -3.31
CA VAL A 55 -5.98 -6.67 -4.11
C VAL A 55 -4.70 -7.19 -3.49
N VAL A 56 -3.93 -7.99 -4.23
CA VAL A 56 -2.66 -8.53 -3.73
C VAL A 56 -1.51 -7.64 -4.16
N LEU A 57 -0.70 -7.19 -3.19
CA LEU A 57 0.51 -6.42 -3.41
C LEU A 57 1.75 -7.24 -3.04
N SER A 58 2.76 -7.21 -3.91
CA SER A 58 4.06 -7.88 -3.71
C SER A 58 5.16 -7.28 -4.60
N PRO A 59 6.38 -7.07 -4.08
CA PRO A 59 6.84 -7.39 -2.73
C PRO A 59 6.45 -6.32 -1.72
N VAL A 60 6.19 -6.75 -0.48
CA VAL A 60 5.99 -5.87 0.67
C VAL A 60 6.83 -6.30 1.87
N ILE A 61 7.16 -5.36 2.76
CA ILE A 61 7.83 -5.65 4.04
C ILE A 61 7.05 -4.99 5.14
N MET A 62 6.76 -5.75 6.19
CA MET A 62 6.14 -5.27 7.40
C MET A 62 7.18 -5.16 8.50
N ARG A 63 7.22 -4.04 9.22
CA ARG A 63 8.05 -3.88 10.43
C ARG A 63 7.29 -3.20 11.55
N LYS A 64 7.58 -3.60 12.78
CA LYS A 64 7.03 -2.95 13.98
C LYS A 64 7.78 -1.65 14.24
N LEU A 65 7.05 -0.56 14.47
CA LEU A 65 7.66 0.70 14.87
C LEU A 65 7.86 0.73 16.38
N ARG A 66 8.95 1.36 16.82
CA ARG A 66 9.17 1.58 18.25
C ARG A 66 8.19 2.67 18.73
N PRO A 67 7.49 2.47 19.85
CA PRO A 67 6.66 3.51 20.42
C PRO A 67 7.52 4.73 20.73
N ALA A 68 7.07 5.91 20.31
CA ALA A 68 7.67 7.16 20.75
C ALA A 68 7.41 7.31 22.25
N TRP A 69 8.38 7.83 23.01
CA TRP A 69 8.31 7.96 24.48
C TRP A 69 7.06 8.67 25.03
N GLN A 70 6.30 9.38 24.19
CA GLN A 70 5.07 10.09 24.54
C GLN A 70 3.76 9.36 24.16
N GLU A 71 3.81 8.34 23.29
CA GLU A 71 2.63 7.59 22.90
C GLU A 71 2.52 6.32 23.74
N CYS A 72 1.67 6.36 24.78
CA CYS A 72 1.13 5.17 25.44
C CYS A 72 0.05 4.53 24.55
N ASP A 73 0.36 4.34 23.27
CA ASP A 73 -0.60 3.91 22.26
C ASP A 73 -0.20 2.57 21.63
N GLN A 74 -1.20 1.93 21.04
CA GLN A 74 -1.15 0.60 20.44
C GLN A 74 0.07 0.41 19.52
N PRO A 75 0.56 -0.84 19.37
CA PRO A 75 1.69 -1.11 18.49
C PRO A 75 1.38 -0.63 17.07
N LYS A 76 2.18 0.33 16.60
CA LYS A 76 2.17 0.80 15.21
C LYS A 76 3.11 -0.04 14.37
N TRP A 77 2.72 -0.21 13.12
CA TRP A 77 3.45 -0.99 12.14
C TRP A 77 3.66 -0.16 10.88
N GLU A 78 4.74 -0.44 10.17
CA GLU A 78 4.99 0.17 8.87
C GLU A 78 5.06 -0.93 7.81
N LEU A 79 4.22 -0.79 6.79
CA LEU A 79 4.24 -1.60 5.60
C LEU A 79 4.90 -0.82 4.46
N MET A 80 6.07 -1.30 4.02
CA MET A 80 6.75 -0.80 2.83
C MET A 80 6.30 -1.62 1.62
N VAL A 81 5.73 -0.94 0.63
CA VAL A 81 5.12 -1.55 -0.54
C VAL A 81 5.86 -1.09 -1.79
N SER A 82 6.19 -2.02 -2.67
CA SER A 82 6.73 -1.71 -3.99
C SER A 82 5.82 -0.74 -4.76
N ALA A 83 6.39 0.34 -5.28
CA ALA A 83 5.64 1.27 -6.12
C ALA A 83 5.17 0.64 -7.43
N SER A 84 5.93 -0.30 -8.02
CA SER A 84 5.51 -0.96 -9.25
C SER A 84 4.29 -1.87 -9.03
N SER A 85 4.25 -2.58 -7.89
CA SER A 85 3.09 -3.41 -7.54
C SER A 85 1.84 -2.57 -7.33
N VAL A 86 1.98 -1.39 -6.72
CA VAL A 86 0.86 -0.45 -6.57
C VAL A 86 0.42 0.08 -7.93
N GLN A 87 1.35 0.44 -8.80
CA GLN A 87 1.05 0.96 -10.13
C GLN A 87 0.29 -0.07 -10.99
N GLU A 88 0.68 -1.35 -10.92
CA GLU A 88 -0.03 -2.44 -11.59
C GLU A 88 -1.50 -2.51 -11.15
N GLN A 89 -1.77 -2.39 -9.85
CA GLN A 89 -3.14 -2.44 -9.31
C GLN A 89 -3.94 -1.18 -9.61
N VAL A 90 -3.31 0.00 -9.54
CA VAL A 90 -3.94 1.27 -9.94
C VAL A 90 -4.39 1.19 -11.40
N SER A 91 -3.54 0.66 -12.29
CA SER A 91 -3.91 0.44 -13.69
C SER A 91 -4.99 -0.64 -13.86
N ALA A 92 -4.93 -1.74 -13.11
CA ALA A 92 -5.92 -2.82 -13.21
C ALA A 92 -7.33 -2.42 -12.73
N PHE A 93 -7.40 -1.51 -11.77
CA PHE A 93 -8.67 -0.97 -11.23
C PHE A 93 -9.06 0.37 -11.88
N GLU A 94 -8.34 0.81 -12.91
CA GLU A 94 -8.58 2.07 -13.62
C GLU A 94 -8.66 3.29 -12.69
N LEU A 95 -7.84 3.29 -11.64
CA LEU A 95 -7.79 4.33 -10.63
C LEU A 95 -6.90 5.50 -11.08
N GLU A 96 -7.26 6.71 -10.66
CA GLU A 96 -6.49 7.92 -11.00
C GLU A 96 -5.13 7.98 -10.29
N SER A 97 -4.98 7.33 -9.14
CA SER A 97 -3.76 7.39 -8.34
C SER A 97 -3.64 6.25 -7.32
N ALA A 98 -2.43 6.08 -6.77
CA ALA A 98 -2.19 5.22 -5.62
C ALA A 98 -2.97 5.67 -4.38
N GLN A 99 -3.14 7.00 -4.20
CA GLN A 99 -3.92 7.57 -3.12
C GLN A 99 -5.39 7.16 -3.23
N ALA A 100 -5.96 7.10 -4.44
CA ALA A 100 -7.29 6.59 -4.65
C ALA A 100 -7.39 5.12 -4.22
N LEU A 101 -6.43 4.27 -4.61
CA LEU A 101 -6.38 2.86 -4.18
C LEU A 101 -6.36 2.71 -2.66
N PHE A 102 -5.48 3.46 -1.98
CA PHE A 102 -5.38 3.40 -0.52
C PHE A 102 -6.60 4.04 0.17
N GLY A 103 -7.21 5.05 -0.43
CA GLY A 103 -8.40 5.71 0.10
C GLY A 103 -9.64 4.81 0.11
N ILE A 104 -9.77 3.91 -0.86
CA ILE A 104 -10.85 2.91 -0.91
C ILE A 104 -10.49 1.61 -0.18
N THR A 105 -9.30 1.52 0.43
CA THR A 105 -8.86 0.33 1.19
C THR A 105 -9.46 0.33 2.58
N LEU A 106 -10.18 -0.73 2.92
CA LEU A 106 -10.84 -0.92 4.20
C LEU A 106 -9.95 -1.63 5.20
N THR A 107 -9.27 -2.69 4.76
CA THR A 107 -8.35 -3.48 5.59
C THR A 107 -7.12 -3.89 4.80
N VAL A 108 -5.98 -3.97 5.49
CA VAL A 108 -4.73 -4.51 4.97
C VAL A 108 -4.41 -5.78 5.74
N THR A 109 -4.41 -6.92 5.08
CA THR A 109 -4.11 -8.22 5.68
C THR A 109 -2.68 -8.63 5.35
N VAL A 110 -1.88 -8.90 6.37
CA VAL A 110 -0.50 -9.40 6.22
C VAL A 110 -0.34 -10.62 7.13
N ALA A 111 0.08 -11.75 6.55
CA ALA A 111 0.22 -13.02 7.27
C ALA A 111 -1.03 -13.43 8.09
N GLY A 112 -2.23 -13.14 7.55
CA GLY A 112 -3.51 -13.47 8.18
C GLY A 112 -3.94 -12.53 9.31
N GLN A 113 -3.22 -11.44 9.54
CA GLN A 113 -3.60 -10.40 10.49
C GLN A 113 -4.06 -9.13 9.80
N ASP A 114 -5.14 -8.55 10.31
CA ASP A 114 -5.77 -7.37 9.72
C ASP A 114 -5.29 -6.07 10.38
N TYR A 115 -5.03 -5.10 9.52
CA TYR A 115 -4.54 -3.79 9.86
C TYR A 115 -5.38 -2.70 9.19
N LEU A 116 -5.35 -1.50 9.77
CA LEU A 116 -5.98 -0.30 9.23
C LEU A 116 -4.91 0.73 8.90
N ILE A 117 -5.05 1.40 7.75
CA ILE A 117 -4.15 2.46 7.30
C ILE A 117 -4.42 3.72 8.13
N GLU A 118 -3.39 4.24 8.80
CA GLU A 118 -3.45 5.49 9.54
C GLU A 118 -2.85 6.66 8.76
N SER A 119 -1.77 6.40 8.02
CA SER A 119 -1.15 7.41 7.17
C SER A 119 -0.39 6.76 6.02
N ILE A 120 -0.19 7.55 4.97
CA ILE A 120 0.47 7.14 3.73
C ILE A 120 1.64 8.09 3.52
N GLY A 121 2.83 7.52 3.33
CA GLY A 121 4.04 8.23 2.93
C GLY A 121 4.62 7.65 1.64
N THR A 122 5.48 8.42 0.98
CA THR A 122 6.22 7.98 -0.21
C THR A 122 7.72 8.04 0.05
N SER A 123 8.48 7.24 -0.69
CA SER A 123 9.92 7.37 -0.81
C SER A 123 10.26 7.53 -2.27
N GLU A 124 10.98 8.60 -2.56
CA GLU A 124 11.21 9.09 -3.92
C GLU A 124 12.70 9.23 -4.20
N ALA A 125 13.08 8.91 -5.43
CA ALA A 125 14.42 9.16 -5.95
C ALA A 125 14.27 9.71 -7.37
N PHE A 126 14.95 10.81 -7.67
CA PHE A 126 14.89 11.48 -8.98
C PHE A 126 13.45 11.79 -9.43
N GLY A 127 12.56 12.16 -8.50
CA GLY A 127 11.15 12.47 -8.78
C GLY A 127 10.27 11.24 -9.05
N GLN A 128 10.77 10.04 -8.82
CA GLN A 128 10.02 8.79 -8.98
C GLN A 128 9.79 8.12 -7.63
N VAL A 129 8.53 7.81 -7.33
CA VAL A 129 8.18 6.97 -6.18
C VAL A 129 8.66 5.55 -6.45
N TYR A 130 9.45 5.01 -5.53
CA TYR A 130 9.93 3.62 -5.60
C TYR A 130 9.32 2.74 -4.51
N VAL A 131 8.90 3.32 -3.38
CA VAL A 131 8.21 2.64 -2.28
C VAL A 131 7.12 3.53 -1.70
N TYR A 132 5.96 2.93 -1.42
CA TYR A 132 4.93 3.51 -0.54
C TYR A 132 5.12 2.99 0.88
N ARG A 133 4.96 3.86 1.87
CA ARG A 133 5.08 3.54 3.30
C ARG A 133 3.73 3.75 3.95
N LEU A 134 3.06 2.67 4.33
CA LEU A 134 1.78 2.74 5.02
C LEU A 134 2.04 2.58 6.52
N LEU A 135 1.62 3.57 7.30
CA LEU A 135 1.52 3.43 8.75
C LEU A 135 0.24 2.68 9.06
N LEU A 136 0.36 1.60 9.81
CA LEU A 136 -0.70 0.66 10.09
C LEU A 136 -0.89 0.53 11.61
N ARG A 137 -2.14 0.37 12.02
CA ARG A 137 -2.51 -0.13 13.35
C ARG A 137 -3.25 -1.45 13.23
N GLU A 138 -3.17 -2.28 14.25
CA GLU A 138 -3.94 -3.53 14.30
C GLU A 138 -5.44 -3.22 14.30
N ALA A 139 -6.20 -3.95 13.48
CA ALA A 139 -7.65 -3.91 13.54
C ALA A 139 -8.10 -4.62 14.82
N ARG A 140 -8.77 -3.90 15.72
CA ARG A 140 -9.38 -4.56 16.89
C ARG A 140 -10.49 -5.47 16.37
N GLN A 141 -10.39 -6.76 16.64
CA GLN A 141 -11.50 -7.67 16.45
C GLN A 141 -12.66 -7.17 17.33
N GLN A 142 -13.72 -6.66 16.72
CA GLN A 142 -14.96 -6.44 17.44
C GLN A 142 -15.49 -7.82 17.79
N ALA A 143 -15.40 -8.19 19.07
CA ALA A 143 -16.11 -9.35 19.58
C ALA A 143 -17.61 -9.06 19.39
N VAL A 144 -18.25 -9.84 18.51
CA VAL A 144 -19.71 -9.92 18.37
C VAL A 144 -20.26 -10.76 19.51
#